data_AF-A0A6I1VVI8-F1
#
_entry.id   AF-A0A6I1VVI8-F1
#
_cell.length_a   1.000
_cell.length_b   1.000
_cell.length_c   1.000
_cell.angle_alpha   90.00
_cell.angle_beta   90.00
_cell.angle_gamma   90.00
#
_symmetry.space_group_name_H-M   'P 1'
#
loop_
_entity.id
_entity.type
_entity.pdbx_description
1 polymer ?
#
loop_
_entity_poly.entity_id
_entity_poly.type
_entity_poly.pdbx_seq_one_letter_code
_entity_poly.pdbx_strand_id
1 'polypeptide(L)'
;ALMLLLGLGSRELWGPETRWANIALQMLQSGDYLDPYLKGSAYYDKPLPSYWLITATAGVLGDLNHWSLRLPSVIAAWLSVWLVYLIGKQLFSQTAGLIAGWMLISTFYFVFWGRVATADILT
;
A
#
# COMPACT_ATOMS: atom_id res chain seq x y z
N ALA A 1 -5.42 6.02 12.82
CA ALA A 1 -4.84 4.65 12.82
C ALA A 1 -5.87 3.60 12.40
N LEU A 2 -6.92 3.34 13.19
CA LEU A 2 -7.90 2.28 12.91
C LEU A 2 -8.66 2.43 11.58
N MET A 3 -8.94 3.66 11.14
CA MET A 3 -9.69 3.92 9.90
C MET A 3 -9.08 3.29 8.63
N LEU A 4 -7.77 3.05 8.62
CA LEU A 4 -7.08 2.41 7.49
C LEU A 4 -7.19 0.87 7.52
N LEU A 5 -7.41 0.26 8.69
CA LEU A 5 -7.55 -1.19 8.83
C LEU A 5 -8.99 -1.69 8.81
N LEU A 6 -9.95 -0.87 9.26
CA LEU A 6 -11.35 -1.30 9.42
C LEU A 6 -11.96 -1.72 8.08
N GLY A 7 -12.27 -3.01 7.93
CA GLY A 7 -12.82 -3.58 6.70
C GLY A 7 -11.81 -3.65 5.56
N LEU A 8 -10.51 -3.74 5.83
CA LEU A 8 -9.49 -3.83 4.77
C LEU A 8 -9.70 -5.05 3.87
N GLY A 9 -10.11 -6.19 4.45
CA GLY A 9 -10.38 -7.43 3.71
C GLY A 9 -11.84 -7.63 3.27
N SER A 10 -12.76 -6.72 3.58
CA SER A 10 -14.20 -6.95 3.37
C SER A 10 -14.69 -6.65 1.96
N ARG A 11 -13.88 -5.97 1.15
CA ARG A 11 -14.19 -5.67 -0.26
C ARG A 11 -13.35 -6.55 -1.18
N GLU A 12 -13.98 -7.04 -2.24
CA GLU A 12 -13.30 -7.71 -3.34
C GLU A 12 -12.23 -6.82 -3.98
N LEU A 13 -11.30 -7.44 -4.70
CA LEU A 13 -10.37 -6.72 -5.56
C LEU A 13 -11.14 -6.03 -6.69
N TRP A 14 -10.70 -4.83 -7.06
CA TRP A 14 -11.29 -4.11 -8.19
C TRP A 14 -10.23 -3.34 -8.96
N GLY A 15 -10.58 -3.02 -10.21
CA GLY A 15 -9.83 -2.13 -11.09
C GLY A 15 -8.33 -2.42 -11.05
N PRO A 16 -7.51 -1.48 -10.54
CA PRO A 16 -6.07 -1.63 -10.56
C PRO A 16 -5.57 -2.79 -9.68
N GLU A 17 -6.20 -3.08 -8.53
CA GLU A 17 -5.68 -4.08 -7.57
C GLU A 17 -5.51 -5.47 -8.18
N THR A 18 -6.40 -5.84 -9.11
CA THR A 18 -6.35 -7.12 -9.82
C THR A 18 -5.03 -7.28 -10.58
N ARG A 19 -4.46 -6.19 -11.11
CA ARG A 19 -3.18 -6.23 -11.81
C ARG A 19 -2.02 -6.51 -10.85
N TRP A 20 -1.96 -5.80 -9.72
CA TRP A 20 -0.93 -6.04 -8.70
C TRP A 20 -1.04 -7.44 -8.12
N ALA A 21 -2.26 -7.93 -7.88
CA ALA A 21 -2.49 -9.29 -7.40
C ALA A 21 -1.98 -10.35 -8.39
N ASN A 22 -2.26 -10.21 -9.69
CA ASN A 22 -1.80 -11.18 -10.69
C ASN A 22 -0.28 -11.18 -10.84
N ILE A 23 0.36 -10.01 -10.84
CA ILE A 23 1.83 -9.92 -10.95
C ILE A 23 2.49 -10.48 -9.69
N ALA A 24 2.00 -10.13 -8.51
CA ALA A 24 2.53 -10.67 -7.25
C ALA A 24 2.34 -12.20 -7.17
N LEU A 25 1.18 -12.72 -7.61
CA LEU A 25 0.93 -14.15 -7.70
C LEU A 25 1.92 -14.82 -8.65
N GLN A 26 2.16 -14.25 -9.82
CA GLN A 26 3.12 -14.78 -10.78
C GLN A 26 4.54 -14.80 -10.21
N MET A 27 4.98 -13.73 -9.54
CA MET A 27 6.29 -13.67 -8.88
C MET A 27 6.44 -14.75 -7.80
N LEU A 28 5.39 -14.96 -6.98
CA LEU A 28 5.38 -15.99 -5.94
C LEU A 28 5.43 -17.41 -6.53
N GLN A 29 4.77 -17.63 -7.68
CA GLN A 29 4.73 -18.93 -8.34
C GLN A 29 6.00 -19.25 -9.13
N SER A 30 6.57 -18.26 -9.82
CA SER A 30 7.76 -18.44 -10.66
C SER A 30 9.06 -18.37 -9.86
N GLY A 31 9.07 -17.64 -8.74
CA GLY A 31 10.28 -17.25 -8.02
C GLY A 31 11.09 -16.14 -8.71
N ASP A 32 10.59 -15.62 -9.84
CA ASP A 32 11.19 -14.49 -10.55
C ASP A 32 10.56 -13.19 -10.05
N TYR A 33 11.33 -12.42 -9.30
CA TYR A 33 10.92 -11.13 -8.74
C TYR A 33 11.43 -9.93 -9.54
N LEU A 34 12.16 -10.15 -10.65
CA LEU A 34 12.76 -9.11 -11.46
C LEU A 34 11.98 -8.85 -12.75
N ASP A 35 11.40 -9.90 -13.33
CA ASP A 35 10.62 -9.81 -14.57
C ASP A 35 9.11 -9.91 -14.30
N PRO A 36 8.42 -8.77 -14.05
CA PRO A 36 6.98 -8.75 -13.83
C PRO A 36 6.25 -9.21 -15.08
N TYR A 37 5.31 -10.15 -14.91
CA TYR A 37 4.57 -10.73 -16.02
C TYR A 37 3.07 -10.60 -15.80
N LEU A 38 2.35 -10.17 -16.84
CA LEU A 38 0.91 -9.98 -16.82
C LEU A 38 0.32 -10.47 -18.14
N LYS A 39 -0.63 -11.42 -18.05
CA LYS A 39 -1.42 -11.93 -19.20
C LYS A 39 -0.58 -12.38 -20.40
N GLY A 40 0.55 -13.08 -20.18
CA GLY A 40 1.35 -13.60 -21.28
C GLY A 40 2.40 -12.64 -21.83
N SER A 41 2.65 -11.51 -21.16
CA SER A 41 3.67 -10.54 -21.56
C SER A 41 4.36 -9.91 -20.36
N ALA A 42 5.62 -9.51 -20.55
CA ALA A 42 6.34 -8.74 -19.53
C ALA A 42 5.69 -7.35 -19.34
N TYR A 43 5.69 -6.86 -18.11
CA TYR A 43 4.95 -5.68 -17.68
C TYR A 43 5.84 -4.69 -16.91
N TYR A 44 6.56 -3.82 -17.63
CA TYR A 44 7.52 -2.87 -17.06
C TYR A 44 6.97 -1.45 -16.85
N ASP A 45 5.65 -1.29 -16.73
CA ASP A 45 4.99 0.01 -16.61
C ASP A 45 5.08 0.63 -15.20
N LYS A 46 5.35 -0.19 -14.17
CA LYS A 46 5.51 0.27 -12.78
C LYS A 46 6.78 -0.31 -12.16
N PRO A 47 7.47 0.45 -11.28
CA PRO A 47 8.62 -0.04 -10.54
C PRO A 47 8.30 -1.27 -9.66
N LEU A 48 9.28 -2.15 -9.52
CA LEU A 48 9.19 -3.41 -8.78
C LEU A 48 8.86 -3.31 -7.27
N PRO A 49 9.29 -2.28 -6.52
CA PRO A 49 9.11 -2.26 -5.06
C PRO A 49 7.68 -2.46 -4.59
N SER A 50 6.68 -1.97 -5.34
CA SER A 50 5.27 -2.18 -4.99
C SER A 50 4.87 -3.65 -5.00
N TYR A 51 5.36 -4.43 -5.96
CA TYR A 51 5.13 -5.88 -6.01
C TYR A 51 5.92 -6.60 -4.92
N TRP A 52 7.18 -6.22 -4.67
CA TRP A 52 7.99 -6.83 -3.62
C TRP A 52 7.41 -6.66 -2.22
N LEU A 53 6.83 -5.50 -1.92
CA LEU A 53 6.16 -5.29 -0.63
C LEU A 53 4.92 -6.17 -0.49
N ILE A 54 4.18 -6.40 -1.58
CA ILE A 54 3.04 -7.32 -1.59
C ILE A 54 3.52 -8.77 -1.41
N THR A 55 4.53 -9.22 -2.14
CA THR A 55 5.05 -10.59 -1.99
C THR A 55 5.67 -10.82 -0.62
N ALA A 56 6.33 -9.82 -0.03
CA ALA A 56 6.85 -9.87 1.33
C ALA A 56 5.74 -10.00 2.38
N THR A 57 4.69 -9.18 2.28
CA THR A 57 3.54 -9.26 3.20
C THR A 57 2.75 -10.55 3.02
N ALA A 58 2.64 -11.09 1.80
CA ALA A 58 2.09 -12.41 1.55
C ALA A 58 2.94 -13.51 2.21
N GLY A 59 4.28 -13.41 2.13
CA GLY A 59 5.20 -14.34 2.80
C GLY A 59 5.08 -14.31 4.33
N VAL A 60 4.92 -13.13 4.93
CA VAL A 60 4.73 -12.98 6.39
C VAL A 60 3.37 -13.50 6.84
N LEU A 61 2.30 -13.27 6.06
CA LEU A 61 0.95 -13.71 6.38
C LEU A 61 0.67 -15.16 5.96
N GLY A 62 1.56 -15.78 5.19
CA GLY A 62 1.45 -17.14 4.69
C GLY A 62 0.49 -17.33 3.51
N ASP A 63 -0.10 -16.25 2.99
CA ASP A 63 -1.08 -16.30 1.91
C ASP A 63 -1.21 -14.97 1.14
N LEU A 64 -1.53 -15.06 -0.16
CA LEU A 64 -1.84 -13.91 -1.01
C LEU A 64 -3.36 -13.67 -1.04
N ASN A 65 -3.84 -12.80 -0.17
CA ASN A 65 -5.24 -12.46 -0.01
C ASN A 65 -5.45 -10.94 0.07
N HIS A 66 -6.70 -10.51 0.27
CA HIS A 66 -7.05 -9.09 0.37
C HIS A 66 -6.24 -8.31 1.40
N TRP A 67 -5.85 -8.95 2.51
CA TRP A 67 -5.06 -8.32 3.55
C TRP A 67 -3.60 -8.16 3.13
N SER A 68 -2.93 -9.23 2.69
CA SER A 68 -1.53 -9.13 2.25
C SER A 68 -1.37 -8.17 1.08
N LEU A 69 -2.33 -8.10 0.15
CA LEU A 69 -2.29 -7.14 -0.95
C LEU A 69 -2.32 -5.67 -0.50
N ARG A 70 -3.14 -5.34 0.51
CA ARG A 70 -3.42 -3.95 0.91
C ARG A 70 -2.59 -3.47 2.09
N LEU A 71 -2.00 -4.41 2.86
CA LEU A 71 -1.21 -4.10 4.05
C LEU A 71 -0.01 -3.18 3.75
N PRO A 72 0.75 -3.34 2.65
CA PRO A 72 1.80 -2.39 2.28
C PRO A 72 1.29 -0.94 2.19
N SER A 73 0.16 -0.72 1.50
CA SER A 73 -0.45 0.60 1.35
C SER A 73 -0.86 1.21 2.69
N VAL A 74 -1.42 0.38 3.59
CA VAL A 74 -1.82 0.83 4.93
C VAL A 74 -0.61 1.23 5.77
N ILE A 75 0.46 0.44 5.73
CA ILE A 75 1.71 0.73 6.44
C ILE A 75 2.32 2.04 5.92
N ALA A 76 2.36 2.22 4.59
CA ALA A 76 2.84 3.46 3.98
C ALA A 76 2.00 4.66 4.40
N ALA A 77 0.67 4.55 4.38
CA ALA A 77 -0.23 5.61 4.82
C ALA A 77 -0.04 5.96 6.32
N TRP A 78 0.17 4.98 7.19
CA TRP A 78 0.52 5.24 8.59
C TRP A 78 1.85 5.96 8.73
N LEU A 79 2.86 5.54 7.98
CA LEU A 79 4.17 6.17 7.97
C LEU A 79 4.07 7.62 7.49
N SER A 80 3.31 7.90 6.43
CA SER A 80 3.09 9.27 5.93
C SER A 80 2.45 10.17 6.98
N VAL A 81 1.41 9.71 7.70
CA VAL A 81 0.78 10.49 8.78
C VAL A 81 1.76 10.76 9.91
N TRP A 82 2.56 9.77 10.29
CA TRP A 82 3.57 9.94 11.32
C TRP A 82 4.66 10.92 10.90
N LEU A 83 5.16 10.82 9.66
CA LEU A 83 6.15 11.74 9.11
C LEU A 83 5.61 13.18 9.01
N VAL A 84 4.37 13.37 8.58
CA VAL A 84 3.73 14.70 8.55
C VAL A 84 3.62 15.30 9.95
N TYR A 85 3.27 14.48 10.96
CA TYR A 85 3.31 14.91 12.35
C TYR A 85 4.71 15.34 12.79
N LEU A 86 5.75 14.54 12.48
CA LEU A 86 7.13 14.85 12.84
C LEU A 86 7.62 16.13 12.17
N ILE A 87 7.32 16.33 10.88
CA ILE A 87 7.67 17.53 10.13
C ILE A 87 6.98 18.76 10.73
N GLY A 88 5.68 18.69 10.99
CA GLY A 88 4.94 19.81 11.60
C GLY A 88 5.41 20.13 13.03
N LYS A 89 5.77 19.10 13.80
CA LYS A 89 6.38 19.26 15.13
C LYS A 89 7.73 19.95 15.05
N GLN A 90 8.57 19.56 14.09
CA GLN A 90 9.93 20.07 13.94
C GLN A 90 9.96 21.50 13.40
N LEU A 91 9.07 21.84 12.46
CA LEU A 91 9.06 23.15 11.81
C LEU A 91 8.29 24.21 12.61
N PHE A 92 7.29 23.81 13.40
CA PHE A 92 6.40 24.74 14.09
C PHE A 92 6.23 24.38 15.56
N SER A 93 5.35 23.41 15.86
CA SER A 93 5.03 23.00 17.23
C SER A 93 4.37 21.63 17.26
N GLN A 94 4.35 20.99 18.43
CA GLN A 94 3.66 19.72 18.62
C GLN A 94 2.18 19.79 18.21
N THR A 95 1.49 20.88 18.55
CA THR A 95 0.07 21.09 18.18
C THR A 95 -0.10 21.20 16.67
N ALA A 96 0.78 21.95 15.99
CA ALA A 96 0.75 22.06 14.54
C ALA A 96 0.98 20.71 13.85
N GLY A 97 1.94 19.91 14.32
CA GLY A 97 2.16 18.55 13.84
C GLY A 97 0.94 17.65 14.03
N LEU A 98 0.28 17.72 15.20
CA LEU A 98 -0.94 16.93 15.46
C LEU A 98 -2.06 17.34 14.51
N ILE A 99 -2.32 18.64 14.35
CA ILE A 99 -3.35 19.16 13.44
C ILE A 99 -3.06 18.70 12.00
N ALA A 100 -1.81 18.81 11.52
CA ALA A 100 -1.43 18.37 10.19
C ALA A 100 -1.67 16.87 9.97
N GLY A 101 -1.29 16.03 10.94
CA GLY A 101 -1.56 14.59 10.88
C GLY A 101 -3.06 14.26 10.85
N TRP A 102 -3.87 14.96 11.65
CA TRP A 102 -5.32 14.84 11.64
C TRP A 102 -5.93 15.25 10.31
N MET A 103 -5.49 16.37 9.74
CA MET A 103 -5.93 16.83 8.42
C MET A 103 -5.65 15.78 7.35
N LEU A 104 -4.44 15.21 7.33
CA LEU A 104 -4.09 14.18 6.35
C LEU A 104 -4.95 12.93 6.49
N ILE A 105 -5.06 12.34 7.69
CA ILE A 105 -5.83 11.10 7.88
C ILE A 105 -7.35 11.30 7.71
N SER A 106 -7.85 12.53 7.83
CA SER A 106 -9.26 12.87 7.54
C SER A 106 -9.54 13.11 6.06
N THR A 107 -8.50 13.25 5.23
CA THR A 107 -8.65 13.49 3.79
C THR A 107 -9.11 12.22 3.10
N PHE A 108 -10.32 12.26 2.53
CA PHE A 108 -10.94 11.10 1.86
C PHE A 108 -10.00 10.42 0.86
N TYR A 109 -9.38 11.20 -0.03
CA TYR A 109 -8.53 10.66 -1.10
C TYR A 109 -7.31 9.91 -0.53
N PHE A 110 -6.72 10.43 0.55
CA PHE A 110 -5.60 9.78 1.23
C PHE A 110 -6.01 8.45 1.86
N VAL A 111 -7.15 8.43 2.57
CA VAL A 111 -7.68 7.19 3.17
C VAL A 111 -8.05 6.17 2.10
N PHE A 112 -8.62 6.62 0.98
CA PHE A 112 -8.98 5.77 -0.13
C PHE A 112 -7.75 5.07 -0.71
N TRP A 113 -6.75 5.83 -1.15
CA TRP A 113 -5.54 5.27 -1.78
C TRP A 113 -4.65 4.52 -0.80
N GLY A 114 -4.62 4.91 0.48
CA GLY A 114 -3.95 4.16 1.55
C GLY A 114 -4.53 2.77 1.82
N ARG A 115 -5.67 2.44 1.23
CA ARG A 115 -6.33 1.14 1.36
C ARG A 115 -6.43 0.36 0.07
N VAL A 116 -5.79 0.83 -1.01
CA VAL A 116 -5.83 0.20 -2.34
C VAL A 116 -4.45 -0.39 -2.65
N ALA A 117 -4.42 -1.65 -3.08
CA ALA A 117 -3.20 -2.38 -3.42
C ALA A 117 -2.62 -1.91 -4.77
N THR A 118 -1.96 -0.75 -4.74
CA THR A 118 -1.36 -0.08 -5.91
C THR A 118 -0.05 0.60 -5.53
N ALA A 119 0.73 1.00 -6.54
CA ALA A 119 1.95 1.75 -6.32
C ALA A 119 1.73 3.20 -5.83
N ASP A 120 0.53 3.77 -5.99
CA ASP A 120 0.33 5.22 -5.88
C ASP A 120 0.61 5.81 -4.49
N ILE A 121 0.50 5.02 -3.41
CA ILE A 121 0.90 5.45 -2.07
C ILE A 121 2.29 4.95 -1.66
N LEU A 122 2.89 4.07 -2.47
CA LEU A 122 4.18 3.42 -2.21
C LEU A 122 5.34 4.10 -2.95
N THR A 123 5.06 4.89 -4.00
CA THR A 123 6.02 5.59 -4.86
C THR A 123 5.56 7.00 -5.12
#